data_AF-A0A183AH28-F1
#
_entry.id   AF-A0A183AH28-F1
#
_cell.length_a   1.000
_cell.length_b   1.000
_cell.length_c   1.000
_cell.angle_alpha   90.00
_cell.angle_beta   90.00
_cell.angle_gamma   90.00
#
_symmetry.space_group_name_H-M   'P 1'
#
loop_
_entity.id
_entity.type
_entity.pdbx_description
1 polymer ?
#
loop_
_entity_poly.entity_id
_entity_poly.type
_entity_poly.pdbx_seq_one_letter_code
_entity_poly.pdbx_strand_id
1 'polypeptide(L)'
;MGLHAVIPETDGGKPARTHFIRLAYDAASDTSLVLCRLYTGRTHQIRVHLQFLGYPIVEDPLYNSTDWGDEKGKGARYGMPVEEQNSSASEQSARERFVTRVRARSSLSQADQDRLITSFDPTCPDCQLCYRDPEMSQLVLQLHAYRYAGSDWAYTAPLPDWATSVIPSTDLCERVEACISCLEME
;
A
#
# COMPACT_ATOMS: atom_id res chain seq x y z
N MET A 1 6.47 3.46 -11.12
CA MET A 1 5.92 4.10 -9.90
C MET A 1 7.07 4.29 -8.93
N GLY A 2 7.37 5.53 -8.53
CA GLY A 2 8.51 5.83 -7.66
C GLY A 2 8.23 5.54 -6.18
N LEU A 3 9.28 5.51 -5.36
CA LEU A 3 9.11 5.46 -3.91
C LEU A 3 8.61 6.82 -3.40
N HIS A 4 7.84 6.77 -2.31
CA HIS A 4 7.35 7.97 -1.63
C HIS A 4 7.88 7.99 -0.21
N ALA A 5 8.23 9.17 0.27
CA ALA A 5 8.86 9.39 1.56
C ALA A 5 8.27 10.62 2.25
N VAL A 6 8.42 10.72 3.57
CA VAL A 6 8.16 11.94 4.33
C VAL A 6 9.36 12.86 4.17
N ILE A 7 9.12 14.04 3.62
CA ILE A 7 10.13 15.06 3.34
C ILE A 7 9.67 16.35 4.02
N PRO A 8 10.56 17.09 4.71
CA PRO A 8 10.23 18.42 5.23
C PRO A 8 9.72 19.35 4.12
N GLU A 9 8.78 20.24 4.45
CA GLU A 9 8.27 21.22 3.48
C GLU A 9 9.37 22.14 2.94
N THR A 10 10.39 22.42 3.75
CA THR A 10 11.59 23.18 3.34
C THR A 10 12.38 22.52 2.22
N ASP A 11 12.26 21.20 2.10
CA ASP A 11 12.99 20.37 1.14
C ASP A 11 12.07 19.91 -0.01
N GLY A 12 10.89 20.53 -0.15
CA GLY A 12 9.94 20.27 -1.23
C GLY A 12 8.86 19.23 -0.92
N GLY A 13 8.73 18.81 0.34
CA GLY A 13 7.61 17.98 0.79
C GLY A 13 6.25 18.65 0.57
N LYS A 14 5.24 17.85 0.16
CA LYS A 14 3.86 18.34 0.02
C LYS A 14 3.10 18.09 1.33
N PRO A 15 2.25 19.02 1.79
CA PRO A 15 1.49 18.84 3.02
C PRO A 15 0.58 17.61 2.92
N ALA A 16 0.62 16.78 3.96
CA ALA A 16 -0.18 15.57 4.08
C ALA A 16 -0.60 15.35 5.54
N ARG A 17 -1.88 15.03 5.77
CA ARG A 17 -2.41 14.81 7.12
C ARG A 17 -3.34 13.60 7.17
N THR A 18 -3.06 12.72 8.13
CA THR A 18 -3.85 11.54 8.47
C THR A 18 -3.95 11.45 9.99
N HIS A 19 -5.16 11.18 10.51
CA HIS A 19 -5.37 10.85 11.92
C HIS A 19 -5.54 9.34 12.05
N PHE A 20 -4.77 8.72 12.94
CA PHE A 20 -4.84 7.29 13.24
C PHE A 20 -5.39 7.05 14.63
N ILE A 21 -6.35 6.14 14.76
CA ILE A 21 -6.88 5.68 16.05
C ILE A 21 -6.71 4.17 16.11
N ARG A 22 -6.00 3.67 17.14
CA ARG A 22 -5.88 2.22 17.37
C ARG A 22 -7.18 1.68 17.93
N LEU A 23 -7.86 0.82 17.17
CA LEU A 23 -9.09 0.15 17.57
C LEU A 23 -8.83 -1.09 18.41
N ALA A 24 -7.79 -1.84 18.04
CA ALA A 24 -7.43 -3.13 18.63
C ALA A 24 -5.92 -3.33 18.65
N TYR A 25 -5.44 -4.19 19.55
CA TYR A 25 -4.10 -4.74 19.52
C TYR A 25 -4.17 -6.26 19.74
N ASP A 26 -3.57 -7.01 18.83
CA ASP A 26 -3.40 -8.46 18.94
C ASP A 26 -1.97 -8.77 19.39
N ALA A 27 -1.83 -9.28 20.60
CA ALA A 27 -0.54 -9.66 21.17
C ALA A 27 0.06 -10.93 20.55
N ALA A 28 -0.76 -11.80 19.94
CA ALA A 28 -0.27 -13.04 19.33
C ALA A 28 0.49 -12.77 18.03
N SER A 29 -0.01 -11.85 17.21
CA SER A 29 0.63 -11.43 15.96
C SER A 29 1.50 -10.17 16.10
N ASP A 30 1.46 -9.48 17.25
CA ASP A 30 2.07 -8.16 17.46
C ASP A 30 1.60 -7.12 16.42
N THR A 31 0.28 -7.11 16.17
CA THR A 31 -0.34 -6.21 15.18
C THR A 31 -1.46 -5.37 15.81
N SER A 32 -1.77 -4.24 15.18
CA SER A 32 -2.85 -3.36 15.60
C SER A 32 -3.83 -3.12 14.46
N LEU A 33 -5.12 -3.16 14.77
CA LEU A 33 -6.15 -2.66 13.87
C LEU A 33 -6.30 -1.15 14.09
N VAL A 34 -6.20 -0.37 13.01
CA VAL A 34 -6.16 1.09 13.07
C VAL A 34 -7.21 1.70 12.16
N LEU A 35 -8.04 2.59 12.70
CA LEU A 35 -8.90 3.48 11.93
C LEU A 35 -8.06 4.65 11.41
N CYS A 36 -8.18 4.94 10.12
CA CYS A 36 -7.44 6.01 9.47
C CYS A 36 -8.41 7.05 8.90
N ARG A 37 -8.34 8.31 9.34
CA ARG A 37 -9.05 9.44 8.72
C ARG A 37 -8.09 10.29 7.91
N LEU A 38 -8.32 10.33 6.61
CA LEU A 38 -7.56 11.16 5.67
C LEU A 38 -8.13 12.58 5.63
N TYR A 39 -7.26 13.58 5.74
CA TYR A 39 -7.58 14.99 5.46
C TYR A 39 -7.02 15.45 4.11
N THR A 40 -6.07 14.69 3.57
CA THR A 40 -5.45 14.89 2.26
C THR A 40 -5.37 13.56 1.52
N GLY A 41 -5.24 13.60 0.19
CA GLY A 41 -5.09 12.41 -0.66
C GLY A 41 -3.79 12.44 -1.45
N ARG A 42 -2.65 12.16 -0.82
CA ARG A 42 -1.37 11.93 -1.51
C ARG A 42 -1.22 10.44 -1.87
N THR A 43 -0.47 10.14 -2.91
CA THR A 43 -0.15 8.76 -3.31
C THR A 43 0.53 8.03 -2.16
N HIS A 44 0.04 6.83 -1.82
CA HIS A 44 0.54 6.00 -0.73
C HIS A 44 0.55 6.65 0.67
N GLN A 45 -0.20 7.74 0.89
CA GLN A 45 -0.15 8.53 2.12
C GLN A 45 -0.28 7.70 3.40
N ILE A 46 -1.29 6.82 3.48
CA ILE A 46 -1.51 5.96 4.66
C ILE A 46 -0.28 5.08 4.93
N ARG A 47 0.23 4.43 3.88
CA ARG A 47 1.35 3.49 3.94
C ARG A 47 2.62 4.17 4.46
N VAL A 48 2.95 5.32 3.88
CA VAL A 48 4.14 6.11 4.23
C VAL A 48 4.02 6.71 5.63
N HIS A 49 2.84 7.19 6.03
CA HIS A 49 2.64 7.74 7.38
C HIS A 49 2.77 6.66 8.46
N LEU A 50 2.18 5.48 8.24
CA LEU A 50 2.30 4.35 9.17
C LEU A 50 3.74 3.86 9.28
N GLN A 51 4.46 3.77 8.15
CA GLN A 51 5.89 3.51 8.13
C GLN A 51 6.69 4.56 8.92
N PHE A 52 6.42 5.84 8.69
CA PHE A 52 7.08 6.93 9.41
C PHE A 52 6.86 6.85 10.93
N LEU A 53 5.68 6.42 11.38
CA LEU A 53 5.41 6.18 12.80
C LEU A 53 6.14 4.94 13.35
N GLY A 54 6.65 4.06 12.47
CA GLY A 54 7.30 2.80 12.80
C GLY A 54 6.35 1.60 12.84
N TYR A 55 5.14 1.75 12.31
CA TYR A 55 4.09 0.73 12.30
C TYR A 55 3.60 0.45 10.88
N PRO A 56 4.48 0.05 9.93
CA PRO A 56 4.09 -0.17 8.54
C PRO A 56 2.98 -1.22 8.42
N ILE A 57 2.17 -1.10 7.36
CA ILE A 57 1.06 -2.03 7.10
C ILE A 57 1.62 -3.45 6.97
N VAL A 58 0.92 -4.42 7.58
CA VAL A 58 1.24 -5.84 7.51
C VAL A 58 1.27 -6.26 6.04
N GLU A 59 2.32 -7.01 5.66
CA GLU A 59 2.54 -7.52 4.29
C GLU A 59 2.68 -6.44 3.20
N ASP A 60 2.89 -5.17 3.54
CA ASP A 60 3.20 -4.14 2.54
C ASP A 60 4.58 -4.39 1.90
N PRO A 61 4.65 -4.83 0.62
CA PRO A 61 5.92 -5.27 0.03
C PRO A 61 6.90 -4.11 -0.21
N LEU A 62 6.43 -2.87 -0.16
CA LEU A 62 7.24 -1.69 -0.45
C LEU A 62 7.71 -0.99 0.82
N TYR A 63 6.78 -0.73 1.76
CA TYR A 63 7.06 0.08 2.95
C TYR A 63 7.32 -0.75 4.22
N ASN A 64 7.00 -2.04 4.20
CA ASN A 64 7.35 -2.99 5.26
C ASN A 64 8.54 -3.89 4.84
N SER A 65 9.49 -3.33 4.07
CA SER A 65 10.70 -4.01 3.61
C SER A 65 11.91 -3.67 4.48
N THR A 66 12.85 -4.61 4.58
CA THR A 66 14.18 -4.41 5.19
C THR A 66 15.05 -3.44 4.41
N ASP A 67 14.68 -3.10 3.17
CA ASP A 67 15.38 -2.09 2.36
C ASP A 67 15.40 -0.71 3.02
N TRP A 68 14.50 -0.47 3.98
CA TRP A 68 14.42 0.76 4.78
C TRP A 68 15.17 0.68 6.13
N GLY A 69 16.04 -0.32 6.30
CA GLY A 69 16.79 -0.58 7.52
C GLY A 69 15.96 -1.25 8.63
N ASP A 70 16.59 -1.47 9.79
CA ASP A 70 16.00 -2.22 10.91
C ASP A 70 14.71 -1.59 11.46
N GLU A 71 14.65 -0.25 11.48
CA GLU A 71 13.47 0.50 11.92
C GLU A 71 12.47 0.77 10.79
N LYS A 72 12.71 0.21 9.60
CA LYS A 72 11.83 0.29 8.44
C LYS A 72 11.41 1.71 8.09
N GLY A 73 12.30 2.70 8.20
CA GLY A 73 12.01 4.10 7.86
C GLY A 73 11.31 4.94 8.95
N LYS A 74 11.24 4.45 10.19
CA LYS A 74 10.68 5.20 11.32
C LYS A 74 11.33 6.59 11.48
N GLY A 75 10.51 7.62 11.66
CA GLY A 75 10.95 8.99 11.83
C GLY A 75 11.67 9.57 10.60
N ALA A 76 11.35 9.05 9.40
CA ALA A 76 12.04 9.38 8.14
C ALA A 76 13.54 9.04 8.14
N ARG A 77 13.98 8.12 9.01
CA ARG A 77 15.34 7.57 8.99
C ARG A 77 15.45 6.50 7.92
N TYR A 78 15.62 6.95 6.69
CA TYR A 78 15.67 6.06 5.54
C TYR A 78 17.05 5.42 5.29
N GLY A 79 18.08 5.80 6.06
CA GLY A 79 19.42 5.20 6.01
C GLY A 79 20.28 5.64 4.83
N MET A 80 19.69 6.25 3.79
CA MET A 80 20.38 6.90 2.66
C MET A 80 19.58 8.14 2.19
N PRO A 81 20.20 9.10 1.47
CA PRO A 81 19.47 10.17 0.80
C PRO A 81 18.39 9.64 -0.14
N VAL A 82 17.24 10.32 -0.22
CA VAL A 82 16.08 9.88 -1.03
C VAL A 82 16.45 9.73 -2.51
N GLU A 83 17.39 10.53 -3.01
CA GLU A 83 17.90 10.41 -4.39
C GLU A 83 18.61 9.08 -4.64
N GLU A 84 19.36 8.60 -3.66
CA GLU A 84 20.15 7.36 -3.71
C GLU A 84 19.26 6.12 -3.48
N GLN A 85 18.17 6.28 -2.72
CA GLN A 85 17.12 5.26 -2.58
C GLN A 85 16.28 5.11 -3.84
N ASN A 86 15.92 6.22 -4.50
CA ASN A 86 15.23 6.15 -5.77
C ASN A 86 16.10 5.49 -6.83
N SER A 87 17.42 5.63 -6.79
CA SER A 87 18.33 4.98 -7.75
C SER A 87 18.69 3.53 -7.41
N SER A 88 18.61 3.12 -6.13
CA SER A 88 18.84 1.72 -5.71
C SER A 88 17.56 0.87 -5.68
N ALA A 89 16.41 1.46 -5.37
CA ALA A 89 15.11 0.80 -5.39
C ALA A 89 14.32 1.04 -6.70
N SER A 90 14.80 1.92 -7.60
CA SER A 90 14.39 1.86 -9.00
C SER A 90 15.28 0.90 -9.80
N GLU A 91 14.60 0.05 -10.54
CA GLU A 91 15.08 -0.76 -11.65
C GLU A 91 15.77 -2.09 -11.32
N GLN A 92 16.83 -2.20 -10.52
CA GLN A 92 17.59 -3.47 -10.50
C GLN A 92 16.94 -4.62 -9.69
N SER A 93 16.56 -4.39 -8.43
CA SER A 93 15.99 -5.46 -7.57
C SER A 93 14.52 -5.81 -7.91
N ALA A 94 13.73 -4.81 -8.33
CA ALA A 94 12.35 -5.05 -8.74
C ALA A 94 12.26 -5.69 -10.13
N ARG A 95 13.00 -5.22 -11.15
CA ARG A 95 12.91 -5.83 -12.50
C ARG A 95 13.34 -7.29 -12.49
N GLU A 96 14.41 -7.68 -11.78
CA GLU A 96 14.83 -9.09 -11.74
C GLU A 96 13.84 -10.01 -11.02
N ARG A 97 13.09 -9.50 -10.02
CA ARG A 97 12.05 -10.28 -9.34
C ARG A 97 10.82 -10.53 -10.21
N PHE A 98 10.48 -9.58 -11.08
CA PHE A 98 9.28 -9.66 -11.91
C PHE A 98 9.56 -10.09 -13.35
N VAL A 99 10.80 -10.03 -13.86
CA VAL A 99 11.13 -10.47 -15.22
C VAL A 99 11.54 -11.95 -15.23
N THR A 100 10.91 -12.73 -16.09
CA THR A 100 11.14 -14.17 -16.26
C THR A 100 11.67 -14.48 -17.66
N ARG A 101 12.29 -15.65 -17.85
CA ARG A 101 12.62 -16.18 -19.19
C ARG A 101 11.45 -16.86 -19.87
N VAL A 102 10.39 -17.16 -19.12
CA VAL A 102 9.24 -17.94 -19.58
C VAL A 102 7.99 -17.06 -19.53
N ARG A 103 7.31 -16.87 -20.66
CA ARG A 103 6.00 -16.22 -20.69
C ARG A 103 5.03 -17.02 -19.84
N ALA A 104 4.41 -16.37 -18.85
CA ALA A 104 3.36 -16.99 -18.04
C ALA A 104 2.19 -17.45 -18.94
N ARG A 105 1.47 -18.50 -18.52
CA ARG A 105 0.23 -18.91 -19.19
C ARG A 105 -0.81 -17.81 -18.96
N SER A 106 -1.06 -17.02 -20.00
CA SER A 106 -2.06 -15.96 -19.97
C SER A 106 -3.47 -16.55 -19.77
N SER A 107 -4.26 -15.92 -18.90
CA SER A 107 -5.69 -16.21 -18.75
C SER A 107 -6.55 -15.55 -19.85
N LEU A 108 -5.94 -14.85 -20.80
CA LEU A 108 -6.63 -14.13 -21.86
C LEU A 108 -7.24 -15.07 -22.91
N SER A 109 -8.28 -14.57 -23.60
CA SER A 109 -8.91 -15.28 -24.72
C SER A 109 -7.93 -15.49 -25.88
N GLN A 110 -8.17 -16.49 -26.73
CA GLN A 110 -7.33 -16.74 -27.90
C GLN A 110 -7.21 -15.49 -28.80
N ALA A 111 -8.31 -14.75 -28.99
CA ALA A 111 -8.32 -13.54 -29.81
C ALA A 111 -7.42 -12.43 -29.24
N ASP A 112 -7.34 -12.30 -27.91
CA ASP A 112 -6.45 -11.33 -27.27
C ASP A 112 -4.99 -11.79 -27.33
N GLN A 113 -4.74 -13.10 -27.21
CA GLN A 113 -3.40 -13.67 -27.41
C GLN A 113 -2.89 -13.41 -28.83
N ASP A 114 -3.74 -13.58 -29.85
CA ASP A 114 -3.38 -13.33 -31.24
C ASP A 114 -3.05 -11.85 -31.49
N ARG A 115 -3.80 -10.93 -30.86
CA ARG A 115 -3.52 -9.49 -30.90
C ARG A 115 -2.20 -9.12 -30.24
N LEU A 116 -1.87 -9.76 -29.11
CA LEU A 116 -0.59 -9.54 -28.43
C LEU A 116 0.58 -10.01 -29.30
N ILE A 117 0.44 -11.16 -29.97
CA ILE A 117 1.45 -11.68 -30.89
C ILE A 117 1.67 -10.72 -32.08
N THR A 118 0.61 -10.21 -32.70
CA THR A 118 0.75 -9.27 -33.83
C THR A 118 1.33 -7.92 -33.42
N SER A 119 1.15 -7.51 -32.16
CA SER A 119 1.71 -6.27 -31.61
C SER A 119 3.17 -6.39 -31.13
N PHE A 120 3.78 -7.58 -31.20
CA PHE A 120 5.14 -7.80 -30.73
C PHE A 120 6.18 -7.18 -31.67
N ASP A 121 6.98 -6.25 -31.15
CA ASP A 121 8.12 -5.67 -31.86
C ASP A 121 9.44 -6.31 -31.37
N PRO A 122 10.17 -7.04 -32.23
CA PRO A 122 11.43 -7.68 -31.85
C PRO A 122 12.56 -6.70 -31.54
N THR A 123 12.43 -5.42 -31.90
CA THR A 123 13.42 -4.36 -31.61
C THR A 123 13.07 -3.54 -30.38
N CYS A 124 11.85 -3.68 -29.86
CA CYS A 124 11.41 -2.99 -28.66
C CYS A 124 11.96 -3.71 -27.39
N PRO A 125 12.75 -3.02 -26.54
CA PRO A 125 13.30 -3.63 -25.33
C PRO A 125 12.20 -4.06 -24.34
N ASP A 126 11.06 -3.36 -24.31
CA ASP A 126 9.94 -3.71 -23.43
C ASP A 126 9.18 -4.95 -23.92
N CYS A 127 9.01 -5.13 -25.23
CA CYS A 127 8.37 -6.32 -25.79
C CYS A 127 9.17 -7.60 -25.48
N GLN A 128 10.49 -7.48 -25.35
CA GLN A 128 11.37 -8.60 -24.99
C GLN A 128 11.31 -8.96 -23.50
N LEU A 129 10.78 -8.08 -22.65
CA LEU A 129 10.59 -8.37 -21.22
C LEU A 129 9.37 -9.26 -21.04
N CYS A 130 9.54 -10.38 -20.35
CA CYS A 130 8.42 -11.18 -19.87
C CYS A 130 8.22 -10.89 -18.39
N TYR A 131 7.14 -10.18 -18.05
CA TYR A 131 6.76 -9.99 -16.66
C TYR A 131 6.03 -11.24 -16.15
N ARG A 132 6.38 -11.69 -14.96
CA ARG A 132 5.67 -12.71 -14.21
C ARG A 132 4.40 -12.06 -13.68
N ASP A 133 3.25 -12.65 -13.98
CA ASP A 133 2.01 -12.25 -13.31
C ASP A 133 2.19 -12.46 -11.79
N PRO A 134 1.98 -11.41 -10.97
CA PRO A 134 2.10 -11.54 -9.54
C PRO A 134 1.05 -12.50 -9.01
N GLU A 135 1.40 -13.23 -7.95
CA GLU A 135 0.41 -14.06 -7.26
C GLU A 135 -0.66 -13.16 -6.63
N MET A 136 -1.90 -13.64 -6.51
CA MET A 136 -2.98 -12.85 -5.90
C MET A 136 -2.64 -12.39 -4.49
N SER A 137 -1.89 -13.19 -3.74
CA SER A 137 -1.34 -12.84 -2.42
C SER A 137 -0.46 -11.58 -2.46
N GLN A 138 0.27 -11.34 -3.55
CA GLN A 138 1.14 -10.17 -3.75
C GLN A 138 0.36 -8.91 -4.15
N LEU A 139 -0.93 -9.06 -4.48
CA LEU A 139 -1.83 -7.98 -4.86
C LEU A 139 -2.75 -7.53 -3.73
N VAL A 140 -2.69 -8.19 -2.57
CA VAL A 140 -3.49 -7.86 -1.40
C VAL A 140 -2.70 -6.93 -0.49
N LEU A 141 -3.38 -5.90 0.01
CA LEU A 141 -2.90 -5.05 1.09
C LEU A 141 -3.97 -5.06 2.19
N GLN A 142 -3.56 -5.16 3.45
CA GLN A 142 -4.48 -5.09 4.61
C GLN A 142 -4.93 -3.64 4.85
N LEU A 143 -5.60 -3.07 3.86
CA LEU A 143 -6.17 -1.74 3.86
C LEU A 143 -7.60 -1.82 3.33
N HIS A 144 -8.56 -1.43 4.17
CA HIS A 144 -9.97 -1.50 3.83
C HIS A 144 -10.60 -0.12 3.80
N ALA A 145 -11.22 0.17 2.68
CA ALA A 145 -11.95 1.39 2.46
C ALA A 145 -13.33 1.32 3.11
N TYR A 146 -13.40 1.67 4.39
CA TYR A 146 -14.60 1.49 5.18
C TYR A 146 -15.72 2.47 4.82
N ARG A 147 -15.42 3.77 4.75
CA ARG A 147 -16.45 4.79 4.56
C ARG A 147 -16.01 5.95 3.69
N TYR A 148 -16.95 6.41 2.89
CA TYR A 148 -16.81 7.56 2.03
C TYR A 148 -18.03 8.45 2.15
N ALA A 149 -17.83 9.76 2.05
CA ALA A 149 -18.92 10.71 2.00
C ALA A 149 -18.55 11.86 1.06
N GLY A 150 -19.55 12.34 0.32
CA GLY A 150 -19.53 13.59 -0.43
C GLY A 150 -20.54 14.58 0.14
N SER A 151 -20.92 15.59 -0.65
CA SER A 151 -21.92 16.58 -0.24
C SER A 151 -23.29 15.96 0.05
N ASP A 152 -23.72 15.03 -0.79
CA ASP A 152 -25.10 14.51 -0.80
C ASP A 152 -25.16 12.98 -0.82
N TRP A 153 -24.04 12.31 -0.53
CA TRP A 153 -23.98 10.86 -0.50
C TRP A 153 -23.03 10.36 0.58
N ALA A 154 -23.33 9.18 1.11
CA ALA A 154 -22.44 8.41 1.96
C ALA A 154 -22.50 6.94 1.55
N TYR A 155 -21.36 6.27 1.64
CA TYR A 155 -21.26 4.83 1.41
C TYR A 155 -20.38 4.21 2.48
N THR A 156 -20.87 3.11 3.06
CA THR A 156 -20.15 2.31 4.03
C THR A 156 -20.02 0.89 3.50
N ALA A 157 -18.79 0.39 3.44
CA ALA A 157 -18.47 -0.98 3.07
C ALA A 157 -18.61 -1.90 4.30
N PRO A 158 -18.96 -3.19 4.11
CA PRO A 158 -18.91 -4.17 5.19
C PRO A 158 -17.46 -4.40 5.63
N LEU A 159 -17.26 -4.65 6.93
CA LEU A 159 -15.93 -4.95 7.47
C LEU A 159 -15.36 -6.22 6.82
N PRO A 160 -14.06 -6.25 6.51
CA PRO A 160 -13.41 -7.41 5.92
C PRO A 160 -13.18 -8.51 6.96
N ASP A 161 -13.16 -9.76 6.52
CA ASP A 161 -13.00 -10.94 7.39
C ASP A 161 -11.72 -10.88 8.24
N TRP A 162 -10.64 -10.32 7.70
CA TRP A 162 -9.37 -10.21 8.42
C TRP A 162 -9.42 -9.18 9.57
N ALA A 163 -10.39 -8.26 9.59
CA ALA A 163 -10.54 -7.31 10.70
C ALA A 163 -11.36 -7.91 11.85
N THR A 164 -12.28 -8.81 11.55
CA THR A 164 -13.19 -9.43 12.54
C THR A 164 -12.59 -10.66 13.22
N SER A 165 -11.45 -11.16 12.73
CA SER A 165 -10.68 -12.21 13.40
C SER A 165 -9.98 -11.74 14.68
N VAL A 166 -9.74 -10.42 14.81
CA VAL A 166 -9.01 -9.81 15.94
C VAL A 166 -9.92 -9.43 17.10
N ILE A 167 -11.14 -8.95 16.82
CA ILE A 167 -12.18 -8.59 17.79
C ILE A 167 -13.53 -9.11 17.27
N PRO A 168 -14.43 -9.62 18.13
CA PRO A 168 -15.81 -9.92 17.74
C PRO A 168 -16.45 -8.76 16.96
N SER A 169 -17.05 -9.07 15.80
CA SER A 169 -17.48 -8.07 14.82
C SER A 169 -18.43 -7.00 15.37
N THR A 170 -19.30 -7.34 16.34
CA THR A 170 -20.23 -6.39 16.96
C THR A 170 -19.51 -5.28 17.74
N ASP A 171 -18.49 -5.63 18.54
CA ASP A 171 -17.71 -4.65 19.31
C ASP A 171 -16.85 -3.78 18.37
N LEU A 172 -16.36 -4.35 17.27
CA LEU A 172 -15.57 -3.60 16.29
C LEU A 172 -16.41 -2.54 15.56
N CYS A 173 -17.61 -2.86 15.10
CA CYS A 173 -18.51 -1.89 14.46
C CYS A 173 -18.82 -0.71 15.39
N GLU A 174 -19.20 -0.98 16.64
CA GLU A 174 -19.52 0.06 17.62
C GLU A 174 -18.32 0.96 17.91
N ARG A 175 -17.12 0.38 18.08
CA ARG A 175 -15.88 1.15 18.27
C ARG A 175 -15.55 2.03 17.08
N VAL A 176 -15.69 1.52 15.86
CA VAL A 176 -15.44 2.29 14.63
C VAL A 176 -16.36 3.51 14.58
N GLU A 177 -17.66 3.31 14.77
CA GLU A 177 -18.65 4.40 14.73
C GLU A 177 -18.47 5.42 15.87
N ALA A 178 -18.11 4.96 17.08
CA ALA A 178 -17.75 5.85 18.18
C ALA A 178 -16.53 6.72 17.85
N CYS A 179 -15.46 6.12 17.32
CA CYS A 179 -14.24 6.84 16.94
C CYS A 179 -14.50 7.86 15.83
N ILE A 180 -15.28 7.46 14.85
CA ILE A 180 -15.74 8.30 13.75
C ILE A 180 -16.49 9.53 14.28
N SER A 181 -17.43 9.33 15.20
CA SER A 181 -18.26 10.41 15.74
C SER A 181 -17.40 11.42 16.50
N CYS A 182 -16.39 10.94 17.24
CA CYS A 182 -15.39 11.80 17.88
C CYS A 182 -14.58 12.62 16.87
N LEU A 183 -14.18 12.02 15.74
CA LEU A 183 -13.39 12.68 14.69
C LEU A 183 -14.19 13.71 13.88
N GLU A 184 -15.51 13.70 13.93
CA GLU A 184 -16.38 14.68 13.26
C GLU A 184 -16.66 15.91 14.13
N MET A 185 -16.33 15.85 15.43
CA MET A 185 -16.44 16.97 16.37
C MET A 185 -15.17 17.84 16.46
N GLU A 186 -14.05 17.41 15.86
CA GLU A 186 -12.75 18.13 15.78
C GLU A 186 -12.58 18.90 14.47
#